data_AF-A0A7Z9CTN0-F1
#
_entry.id   AF-A0A7Z9CTN0-F1
#
_cell.length_a   1.000
_cell.length_b   1.000
_cell.length_c   1.000
_cell.angle_alpha   90.00
_cell.angle_beta   90.00
_cell.angle_gamma   90.00
#
_symmetry.space_group_name_H-M   'P 1'
#
loop_
_entity.id
_entity.type
_entity.pdbx_description
1 polymer ?
#
loop_
_entity_poly.entity_id
_entity_poly.type
_entity_poly.pdbx_seq_one_letter_code
_entity_poly.pdbx_strand_id
1 'polypeptide(L)'
;MDKLLERFLQYVSLDTQSKAGVRQVPSTEGQWKLLRLLQAQLEEMGLVNVTLSEKGTVMGTLAANVAGIFRPLALSPTSIPRLTSAASTSARKLSKTTAAAISPSASATRCSRR
;
A
#
# COMPACT_ATOMS: atom_id res chain seq x y z
N MET A 1 -0.47 -3.60 33.92
CA MET A 1 -1.33 -3.60 32.70
C MET A 1 -2.07 -2.26 32.55
N ASP A 2 -1.84 -1.34 33.48
CA ASP A 2 -2.64 -0.14 33.73
C ASP A 2 -2.38 0.95 32.69
N LYS A 3 -1.12 1.04 32.22
CA LYS A 3 -0.70 1.94 31.13
C LYS A 3 -1.42 1.70 29.80
N LEU A 4 -1.93 0.48 29.57
CA LEU A 4 -2.68 0.16 28.35
C LEU A 4 -4.07 0.80 28.38
N LEU A 5 -4.78 0.71 29.51
CA LEU A 5 -6.09 1.32 29.66
C LEU A 5 -5.99 2.85 29.59
N GLU A 6 -4.99 3.45 30.22
CA GLU A 6 -4.73 4.89 30.15
C GLU A 6 -4.51 5.38 28.72
N ARG A 7 -3.60 4.73 27.98
CA ARG A 7 -3.34 5.07 26.56
C ARG A 7 -4.57 4.87 25.69
N PHE A 8 -5.33 3.80 25.93
CA PHE A 8 -6.56 3.53 25.20
C PHE A 8 -7.60 4.64 25.40
N LEU A 9 -7.86 5.03 26.66
CA LEU A 9 -8.80 6.12 26.98
C LEU A 9 -8.34 7.47 26.42
N GLN A 10 -7.02 7.72 26.39
CA GLN A 10 -6.46 8.92 25.75
C GLN A 10 -6.68 8.95 24.23
N TYR A 11 -6.62 7.81 23.55
CA TYR A 11 -6.85 7.79 22.10
C TYR A 11 -8.33 7.93 21.76
N VAL A 12 -9.22 7.30 22.54
CA VAL A 12 -10.67 7.36 22.31
C VAL A 12 -11.24 8.76 22.57
N SER A 13 -10.62 9.55 23.44
CA SER A 13 -11.04 10.94 23.68
C SER A 13 -10.74 11.89 22.52
N LEU A 14 -9.89 11.48 21.56
CA LEU A 14 -9.60 12.25 20.36
C LEU A 14 -10.60 11.92 19.26
N ASP A 15 -11.29 12.95 18.75
CA ASP A 15 -12.12 12.80 17.55
C ASP A 15 -11.22 12.62 16.32
N THR A 16 -11.08 11.39 15.84
CA THR A 16 -10.31 11.03 14.64
C THR A 16 -11.18 10.54 13.50
N GLN A 17 -12.49 10.88 13.51
CA GLN A 17 -13.42 10.42 12.50
C GLN A 17 -12.94 10.83 11.09
N SER A 18 -13.03 9.90 10.14
CA SER A 18 -12.72 10.16 8.73
C SER A 18 -13.91 10.81 8.03
N LYS A 19 -13.62 11.72 7.08
CA LYS A 19 -14.64 12.38 6.26
C LYS A 19 -14.54 11.89 4.82
N ALA A 20 -15.57 11.20 4.35
CA ALA A 20 -15.64 10.73 2.97
C ALA A 20 -15.77 11.91 1.99
N GLY A 21 -15.21 11.76 0.78
CA GLY A 21 -15.32 12.75 -0.30
C GLY A 21 -14.27 13.88 -0.25
N VAL A 22 -13.33 13.85 0.68
CA VAL A 22 -12.23 14.82 0.77
C VAL A 22 -11.03 14.29 -0.02
N ARG A 23 -10.44 15.12 -0.89
CA ARG A 23 -9.23 14.75 -1.67
C ARG A 23 -7.93 14.82 -0.87
N GLN A 24 -7.94 15.59 0.23
CA GLN A 24 -6.82 15.71 1.14
C GLN A 24 -6.70 14.44 2.00
N VAL A 25 -5.46 13.96 2.15
CA VAL A 25 -5.11 12.83 3.01
C VAL A 25 -4.08 13.33 4.01
N PRO A 26 -4.34 13.22 5.33
CA PRO A 26 -5.56 12.73 5.98
C PRO A 26 -6.75 13.69 5.81
N SER A 27 -7.96 13.16 5.96
CA SER A 27 -9.20 13.87 5.61
C SER A 27 -9.71 14.83 6.68
N THR A 28 -9.20 14.71 7.92
CA THR A 28 -9.61 15.52 9.07
C THR A 28 -8.42 15.92 9.93
N GLU A 29 -8.51 17.10 10.56
CA GLU A 29 -7.46 17.61 11.46
C GLU A 29 -7.29 16.78 12.73
N GLY A 30 -8.36 16.10 13.17
CA GLY A 30 -8.33 15.20 14.32
C GLY A 30 -7.32 14.05 14.14
N GLN A 31 -7.23 13.51 12.92
CA GLN A 31 -6.25 12.47 12.58
C GLN A 31 -4.81 13.00 12.75
N TRP A 32 -4.54 14.25 12.39
CA TRP A 32 -3.24 14.88 12.59
C TRP A 32 -2.86 15.01 14.07
N LYS A 33 -3.83 15.30 14.95
CA LYS A 33 -3.57 15.38 16.40
C LYS A 33 -3.14 14.03 16.96
N LEU A 34 -3.84 12.95 16.58
CA LEU A 34 -3.47 11.60 16.98
C LEU A 34 -2.09 11.19 16.43
N LEU A 35 -1.80 11.47 15.16
CA LEU A 35 -0.52 11.13 14.54
C LEU A 35 0.67 11.79 15.24
N ARG A 36 0.57 13.07 15.61
CA ARG A 36 1.61 13.78 16.35
C ARG A 36 1.79 13.25 17.77
N LEU A 37 0.68 12.88 18.44
CA LEU A 37 0.73 12.25 19.76
C LEU A 37 1.47 10.90 19.68
N LEU A 38 1.13 10.06 18.70
CA LEU A 38 1.79 8.78 18.49
C LEU A 38 3.27 8.95 18.14
N GLN A 39 3.62 9.94 17.32
CA GLN A 39 5.02 10.24 17.01
C GLN A 39 5.83 10.50 18.29
N ALA A 40 5.34 11.41 19.15
CA ALA A 40 6.01 11.73 20.40
C ALA A 40 6.17 10.49 21.30
N GLN A 41 5.14 9.65 21.40
CA GLN A 41 5.21 8.43 22.19
C GLN A 41 6.20 7.40 21.62
N LEU A 42 6.34 7.31 20.30
CA LEU A 42 7.33 6.41 19.68
C LEU A 42 8.76 6.89 19.95
N GLU A 43 8.98 8.20 19.92
CA GLU A 43 10.24 8.83 20.29
C GLU A 43 10.56 8.62 21.78
N GLU A 44 9.57 8.80 22.68
CA GLU A 44 9.72 8.54 24.12
C GLU A 44 10.01 7.06 24.44
N MET A 45 9.46 6.13 23.66
CA MET A 45 9.75 4.70 23.79
C MET A 45 11.13 4.31 23.23
N GLY A 46 11.84 5.23 22.58
CA GLY A 46 13.19 5.00 22.05
C GLY A 46 13.22 4.25 20.72
N LEU A 47 12.15 4.34 19.91
CA LEU A 47 12.18 3.78 18.56
C LEU A 47 13.11 4.59 17.66
N VAL A 48 13.69 3.90 16.68
CA VAL A 48 14.63 4.48 15.70
C VAL A 48 13.89 4.75 14.40
N ASN A 49 14.33 5.75 13.63
CA ASN A 49 13.74 6.13 12.34
C ASN A 49 12.25 6.51 12.44
N VAL A 50 11.85 7.21 13.50
CA VAL A 50 10.49 7.74 13.62
C VAL A 50 10.28 8.82 12.57
N THR A 51 9.32 8.61 11.68
CA THR A 51 9.02 9.55 10.58
C THR A 51 7.52 9.70 10.41
N LEU A 52 7.10 10.93 10.12
CA LEU A 52 5.71 11.28 9.81
C LEU A 52 5.66 11.74 8.35
N SER A 53 5.00 10.96 7.48
CA SER A 53 4.82 11.28 6.07
C SER A 53 3.76 12.37 5.85
N GLU A 54 3.90 13.16 4.79
CA GLU A 54 2.94 14.20 4.38
C GLU A 54 1.50 13.69 4.23
N LYS A 55 1.34 12.40 3.88
CA LYS A 55 0.03 11.75 3.74
C LYS A 55 -0.55 11.24 5.06
N GLY A 56 0.05 11.58 6.20
CA GLY A 56 -0.44 11.19 7.53
C GLY A 56 -0.12 9.75 7.93
N THR A 57 1.04 9.24 7.53
CA THR A 57 1.54 7.91 7.97
C THR A 57 2.69 8.08 8.93
N VAL A 58 2.57 7.56 10.16
CA VAL A 58 3.66 7.46 11.14
C VAL A 58 4.30 6.09 11.03
N MET A 59 5.64 6.05 10.94
CA MET A 59 6.42 4.82 11.00
C MET A 59 7.54 4.96 12.02
N GLY A 60 7.89 3.86 12.69
CA GLY A 60 9.05 3.76 13.57
C GLY A 60 9.56 2.33 13.59
N THR A 61 10.85 2.16 13.83
CA THR A 61 11.54 0.86 13.82
C THR A 61 12.05 0.54 15.21
N LEU A 62 11.66 -0.63 15.71
CA LEU A 62 12.27 -1.22 16.91
C LEU A 62 13.50 -2.05 16.49
N ALA A 63 14.65 -1.79 17.11
CA ALA A 63 15.84 -2.59 16.86
C ALA A 63 15.65 -4.05 17.33
N ALA A 64 16.31 -4.99 16.66
CA ALA A 64 16.26 -6.39 17.04
C ALA A 64 16.92 -6.60 18.42
N ASN A 65 16.27 -7.39 19.28
CA ASN A 65 16.78 -7.69 20.62
C ASN A 65 17.96 -8.70 20.60
N VAL A 66 18.11 -9.45 19.51
CA VAL A 66 19.13 -10.51 19.36
C VAL A 66 19.98 -10.28 18.11
N ALA A 67 21.27 -10.59 18.20
CA ALA A 67 22.18 -10.51 17.07
C ALA A 67 21.94 -11.69 16.11
N GLY A 68 21.60 -11.38 14.86
CA GLY A 68 21.35 -12.38 13.81
C GLY A 68 20.70 -11.77 12.58
N ILE A 69 20.65 -12.53 11.49
CA ILE A 69 19.98 -12.11 10.26
C ILE A 69 18.52 -12.52 10.35
N PHE A 70 17.67 -11.59 10.78
CA PHE A 70 16.22 -11.77 10.86
C PHE A 70 15.52 -10.95 9.79
N ARG A 71 14.41 -11.47 9.28
CA ARG A 71 13.55 -10.69 8.39
C ARG A 71 12.78 -9.67 9.23
N PRO A 72 12.79 -8.37 8.87
CA PRO A 72 12.04 -7.37 9.61
C PRO A 72 10.54 -7.66 9.50
N LEU A 73 9.85 -7.64 10.65
CA LEU A 73 8.40 -7.81 10.73
C LEU A 73 7.74 -6.43 10.83
N ALA A 74 6.84 -6.14 9.91
CA ALA A 74 6.06 -4.90 9.93
C ALA A 74 4.68 -5.16 10.53
N LEU A 75 4.28 -4.33 11.50
CA LEU A 75 2.93 -4.33 12.07
C LEU A 75 2.13 -3.20 11.42
N SER A 76 1.59 -3.44 10.22
CA SER A 76 0.71 -2.50 9.52
C SER A 76 -0.48 -3.24 8.88
N PRO A 77 -1.66 -2.60 8.75
CA PRO A 77 -2.84 -3.25 8.17
C PRO A 77 -2.65 -3.69 6.70
N THR A 78 -1.64 -3.17 5.99
CA THR A 78 -1.29 -3.54 4.61
C THR A 78 -0.38 -4.78 4.49
N SER A 79 0.09 -5.34 5.61
CA SER A 79 1.01 -6.49 5.61
C SER A 79 0.31 -7.86 5.46
N ILE A 80 -1.03 -7.91 5.47
CA ILE A 80 -1.76 -9.14 5.18
C ILE A 80 -1.85 -9.30 3.65
N PRO A 81 -1.31 -10.36 3.04
CA PRO A 81 -1.56 -10.65 1.64
C PRO A 81 -3.07 -10.84 1.47
N ARG A 82 -3.70 -9.92 0.76
CA ARG A 82 -5.09 -10.05 0.34
C ARG A 82 -5.17 -11.30 -0.52
N LEU A 83 -5.64 -12.41 0.05
CA LEU A 83 -6.09 -13.59 -0.70
C LEU A 83 -7.28 -13.15 -1.55
N THR A 84 -7.01 -12.55 -2.72
CA THR A 84 -8.05 -12.33 -3.71
C THR A 84 -8.43 -13.70 -4.23
N SER A 85 -9.59 -14.21 -3.79
CA SER A 85 -10.24 -15.36 -4.40
C SER A 85 -10.51 -15.05 -5.88
N ALA A 86 -9.64 -15.54 -6.76
CA ALA A 86 -9.88 -15.55 -8.18
C ALA A 86 -10.96 -16.60 -8.49
N ALA A 87 -12.22 -16.18 -8.51
CA ALA A 87 -13.31 -16.99 -9.05
C ALA A 87 -14.48 -16.09 -9.49
N SER A 88 -14.46 -15.66 -10.76
CA SER A 88 -15.67 -15.64 -11.60
C SER A 88 -15.26 -15.58 -13.07
N THR A 89 -15.27 -16.74 -13.69
CA THR A 89 -15.63 -17.05 -15.07
C THR A 89 -16.16 -15.85 -15.88
N SER A 90 -15.47 -15.48 -16.96
CA SER A 90 -16.11 -14.75 -18.07
C SER A 90 -15.77 -15.42 -19.38
N ALA A 91 -16.84 -15.90 -20.01
CA ALA A 91 -16.91 -16.75 -21.18
C ALA A 91 -16.20 -16.16 -22.41
N ARG A 92 -15.30 -16.97 -22.98
CA ARG A 92 -14.69 -16.74 -24.28
C ARG A 92 -15.71 -17.07 -25.37
N LYS A 93 -16.38 -16.06 -25.93
CA LYS A 93 -17.20 -16.23 -27.16
C LYS A 93 -16.27 -16.60 -28.32
N LEU A 94 -16.37 -17.85 -28.78
CA LEU A 94 -16.00 -18.24 -30.13
C LEU A 94 -17.10 -17.77 -31.08
N SER A 95 -16.76 -16.91 -32.04
CA SER A 95 -17.54 -16.76 -33.27
C SER A 95 -16.58 -16.81 -34.47
N LYS A 96 -16.82 -17.84 -35.28
CA LYS A 96 -16.25 -18.13 -36.60
C LYS A 96 -16.45 -16.96 -37.57
N THR A 97 -15.58 -16.85 -38.58
CA THR A 97 -15.87 -16.51 -40.01
C THR A 97 -14.51 -16.32 -40.72
N THR A 98 -14.01 -17.33 -41.44
CA THR A 98 -13.99 -17.44 -42.93
C THR A 98 -12.76 -16.73 -43.52
N ALA A 99 -11.68 -17.44 -43.88
CA ALA A 99 -11.40 -18.19 -45.12
C ALA A 99 -11.07 -17.31 -46.35
N ALA A 100 -10.11 -17.78 -47.17
CA ALA A 100 -9.55 -17.24 -48.42
C ALA A 100 -8.40 -16.22 -48.23
N ALA A 101 -7.27 -16.25 -48.93
CA ALA A 101 -6.78 -17.10 -50.01
C ALA A 101 -5.27 -16.82 -50.25
N ILE A 102 -4.52 -17.89 -50.53
CA ILE A 102 -3.58 -18.05 -51.66
C ILE A 102 -2.40 -17.03 -51.76
N SER A 103 -1.20 -17.50 -51.40
CA SER A 103 0.09 -17.02 -51.95
C SER A 103 0.21 -17.40 -53.44
N PRO A 104 1.04 -16.75 -54.28
CA PRO A 104 2.46 -17.14 -54.31
C PRO A 104 3.48 -16.06 -54.75
N SER A 105 4.73 -16.33 -54.36
CA SER A 105 6.02 -16.14 -55.06
C SER A 105 6.54 -14.76 -55.55
N ALA A 106 7.85 -14.61 -55.26
CA ALA A 106 8.92 -14.22 -56.18
C ALA A 106 9.38 -12.74 -56.25
N SER A 107 10.70 -12.62 -56.03
CA SER A 107 11.65 -11.76 -56.74
C SER A 107 11.88 -10.31 -56.28
N ALA A 108 12.96 -10.16 -55.51
CA ALA A 108 14.18 -9.44 -55.89
C ALA A 108 14.16 -7.93 -56.23
N THR A 109 15.18 -7.27 -55.67
CA THR A 109 16.00 -6.17 -56.27
C THR A 109 15.74 -4.74 -55.80
N ARG A 110 16.66 -4.26 -54.94
CA ARG A 110 17.48 -3.03 -55.07
C ARG A 110 16.74 -1.69 -55.32
N CYS A 111 16.93 -0.71 -54.44
CA CYS A 111 17.78 0.46 -54.73
C CYS A 111 17.85 1.41 -53.53
N SER A 112 19.04 1.55 -52.94
CA SER A 112 19.44 2.74 -52.21
C SER A 112 19.87 3.82 -53.21
N ARG A 113 19.30 5.03 -53.12
CA ARG A 113 19.90 6.36 -53.41
C ARG A 113 18.80 7.36 -53.77
N ARG A 114 18.52 8.30 -52.88
CA ARG A 114 18.99 9.69 -52.99
C ARG A 114 18.86 10.36 -51.64
#